data_AF-A0A0F9VL99-F1
#
_entry.id   AF-A0A0F9VL99-F1
#
_cell.length_a   1.000
_cell.length_b   1.000
_cell.length_c   1.000
_cell.angle_alpha   90.00
_cell.angle_beta   90.00
_cell.angle_gamma   90.00
#
_symmetry.space_group_name_H-M   'P 1'
#
loop_
_entity.id
_entity.type
_entity.pdbx_description
1 polymer ?
#
loop_
_entity_poly.entity_id
_entity_poly.type
_entity_poly.pdbx_seq_one_letter_code
_entity_poly.pdbx_strand_id
1 'polypeptide(L)'
;MIICFDCDKKTKTLLDDILDGDDYSAYDEIIVSAVHNLYVLRNRMGDSGSVVLSEGNAGGSSQATSPESFGTEAKTRPWISGSNGKKERADVEGPRSVPTFFTMPELVTEDISLAPLVADQLPAGGSVPMREWLFGQYNKLLPAKASCRGLVSLLQDSPDGVELERARDRVSAEAARLCTYLAWLDERHGRGKGESLATAFPKEGNEKSIRRYADQFVGSVNKSGALSGILVGLKLADKVSEADGAYMLGLTRAGLAFARLANPLLDAAGREAPEGKFSDEEREFLVNHIRENVAVEYYAYKMVARGVLEDADAPESLKHWLAQSVPLGDGSPPSEAYLGSQKAGAVSRMIDLGLLVRSHEGPHVRYQVTDKGQELLAP
;
A
#
# COMPACT_ATOMS: atom_id res chain seq x y z
N MET A 1 -4.56 11.95 -1.41
CA MET A 1 -5.64 11.09 -1.96
C MET A 1 -6.09 11.76 -3.24
N ILE A 2 -5.93 11.14 -4.40
CA ILE A 2 -6.36 11.75 -5.67
C ILE A 2 -7.80 11.30 -5.91
N ILE A 3 -8.73 12.26 -5.88
CA ILE A 3 -10.13 12.03 -6.22
C ILE A 3 -10.32 12.51 -7.65
N CYS A 4 -10.56 11.59 -8.58
CA CYS A 4 -11.01 11.93 -9.92
C CYS A 4 -12.53 11.85 -9.95
N PHE A 5 -13.19 12.90 -10.42
CA PHE A 5 -14.62 12.91 -10.69
C PHE A 5 -14.86 13.40 -12.11
N ASP A 6 -15.89 12.88 -12.75
CA ASP A 6 -16.30 13.35 -14.07
C ASP A 6 -16.91 14.76 -13.91
N CYS A 7 -16.22 15.74 -14.47
CA CYS A 7 -16.64 17.14 -14.47
C CYS A 7 -17.09 17.53 -15.87
N ASP A 8 -18.40 17.68 -16.07
CA ASP A 8 -18.92 18.18 -17.33
C ASP A 8 -18.66 19.69 -17.48
N LYS A 9 -18.84 20.21 -18.71
CA LYS A 9 -18.56 21.62 -19.00
C LYS A 9 -19.37 22.58 -18.11
N LYS A 10 -20.60 22.21 -17.76
CA LYS A 10 -21.50 23.02 -16.95
C LYS A 10 -21.02 23.09 -15.50
N THR A 11 -20.62 21.95 -14.94
CA THR A 11 -20.08 21.81 -13.58
C THR A 11 -18.78 22.58 -13.45
N LYS A 12 -17.92 22.51 -14.47
CA LYS A 12 -16.69 23.33 -14.50
C LYS A 12 -17.01 24.82 -14.45
N THR A 13 -17.91 25.32 -15.29
CA THR A 13 -18.29 26.74 -15.27
C THR A 13 -18.80 27.19 -13.90
N LEU A 14 -19.61 26.37 -13.22
CA LEU A 14 -20.06 26.69 -11.86
C LEU A 14 -18.91 26.73 -10.84
N LEU A 15 -17.93 25.83 -10.97
CA LEU A 15 -16.75 25.86 -10.11
C LEU A 15 -15.88 27.09 -10.37
N ASP A 16 -15.72 27.47 -11.64
CA ASP A 16 -14.98 28.68 -12.05
C ASP A 16 -15.68 29.93 -11.47
N ASP A 17 -17.01 30.05 -11.59
CA ASP A 17 -17.81 31.17 -11.06
C ASP A 17 -17.71 31.29 -9.52
N ILE A 18 -17.65 30.17 -8.80
CA ILE A 18 -17.49 30.16 -7.34
C ILE A 18 -16.06 30.57 -6.95
N LEU A 19 -15.06 30.14 -7.71
CA LEU A 19 -13.66 30.45 -7.46
C LEU A 19 -13.37 31.94 -7.68
N ASP A 20 -14.05 32.57 -8.63
CA ASP A 20 -13.97 34.02 -8.89
C ASP A 20 -14.58 34.87 -7.75
N GLY A 21 -15.31 34.25 -6.81
CA GLY A 21 -16.01 34.94 -5.71
C GLY A 21 -15.17 35.30 -4.49
N ASP A 22 -13.83 35.18 -4.53
CA ASP A 22 -12.87 35.39 -3.41
C ASP A 22 -13.09 34.52 -2.16
N ASP A 23 -14.16 33.72 -2.09
CA ASP A 23 -14.50 32.86 -0.94
C ASP A 23 -13.67 31.56 -0.89
N TYR A 24 -13.01 31.18 -1.98
CA TYR A 24 -12.26 29.92 -2.10
C TYR A 24 -10.96 30.12 -2.89
N SER A 25 -9.88 29.45 -2.48
CA SER A 25 -8.56 29.60 -3.11
C SER A 25 -8.26 28.54 -4.17
N ALA A 26 -8.97 27.42 -4.14
CA ALA A 26 -8.80 26.32 -5.08
C ALA A 26 -10.05 25.42 -5.20
N TYR A 27 -10.12 24.64 -6.29
CA TYR A 27 -11.25 23.74 -6.57
C TYR A 27 -11.47 22.66 -5.50
N ASP A 28 -10.40 22.18 -4.87
CA ASP A 28 -10.50 21.15 -3.84
C ASP A 28 -11.19 21.67 -2.57
N GLU A 29 -11.00 22.93 -2.20
CA GLU A 29 -11.74 23.57 -1.10
C GLU A 29 -13.24 23.63 -1.38
N ILE A 30 -13.62 24.00 -2.61
CA ILE A 30 -15.02 24.04 -3.05
C ILE A 30 -15.65 22.63 -2.97
N ILE A 31 -14.94 21.62 -3.47
CA ILE A 31 -15.43 20.23 -3.48
C ILE A 31 -15.57 19.69 -2.05
N VAL A 32 -14.59 19.93 -1.19
CA VAL A 32 -14.63 19.50 0.22
C VAL A 32 -15.80 20.17 0.95
N SER A 33 -15.98 21.48 0.76
CA SER A 33 -17.10 22.24 1.33
C SER A 33 -18.45 21.69 0.84
N ALA A 34 -18.60 21.44 -0.45
CA ALA A 34 -19.81 20.89 -1.04
C ALA A 34 -20.16 19.49 -0.50
N VAL A 35 -19.17 18.59 -0.39
CA VAL A 35 -19.36 17.25 0.17
C VAL A 35 -19.75 17.31 1.65
N HIS A 36 -19.11 18.19 2.43
CA HIS A 36 -19.43 18.37 3.84
C HIS A 36 -20.85 18.92 4.03
N ASN A 37 -21.23 19.93 3.24
CA ASN A 37 -22.58 20.50 3.28
C ASN A 37 -23.64 19.47 2.89
N LEU A 38 -23.38 18.66 1.85
CA LEU A 38 -24.28 17.57 1.47
C LEU A 38 -24.44 16.52 2.57
N TYR A 39 -23.34 16.17 3.27
CA TYR A 39 -23.39 15.25 4.40
C TYR A 39 -24.23 15.80 5.56
N VAL A 40 -24.01 17.07 5.94
CA VAL A 40 -24.80 17.75 6.98
C VAL A 40 -26.27 17.80 6.61
N LEU A 41 -26.58 18.17 5.36
CA LEU A 41 -27.94 18.20 4.83
C LEU A 41 -28.61 16.83 4.89
N ARG A 42 -27.94 15.75 4.44
CA ARG A 42 -28.50 14.40 4.49
C ARG A 42 -28.76 13.92 5.91
N ASN A 43 -27.82 14.15 6.83
CA ASN A 43 -27.99 13.74 8.23
C ASN A 43 -29.11 14.52 8.92
N ARG A 44 -29.17 15.84 8.73
CA ARG A 44 -30.19 16.67 9.39
C ARG A 44 -31.58 16.52 8.76
N MET A 45 -31.68 16.33 7.44
CA MET A 45 -32.96 16.07 6.79
C MET A 45 -33.52 14.69 7.13
N GLY A 46 -32.67 13.68 7.36
CA GLY A 46 -33.09 12.36 7.82
C GLY A 46 -33.83 12.39 9.17
N ASP A 47 -33.42 13.29 10.07
CA ASP A 47 -33.96 13.37 11.43
C ASP A 47 -35.07 14.42 11.61
N SER A 48 -35.11 15.49 10.80
CA SER A 48 -35.94 16.68 11.08
C SER A 48 -36.91 17.09 9.98
N GLY A 49 -36.93 16.42 8.82
CA GLY A 49 -37.90 16.65 7.74
C GLY A 49 -37.82 18.00 7.00
N SER A 50 -37.21 19.03 7.59
CA SER A 50 -36.86 20.29 6.95
C SER A 50 -35.72 20.99 7.69
N VAL A 51 -34.88 21.72 6.96
CA VAL A 51 -33.82 22.57 7.53
C VAL A 51 -34.15 24.02 7.16
N VAL A 52 -34.54 24.83 8.14
CA VAL A 52 -34.73 26.28 7.95
C VAL A 52 -33.41 26.97 8.27
N LEU A 53 -32.76 27.55 7.26
CA LEU A 53 -31.59 28.41 7.46
C LEU A 53 -32.09 29.76 7.96
N SER A 54 -31.86 30.07 9.24
CA SER A 54 -32.18 31.39 9.79
C SER A 54 -31.15 32.40 9.28
N GLU A 55 -31.57 33.42 8.54
CA GLU A 55 -30.72 34.51 8.09
C GLU A 55 -30.24 35.33 9.30
N GLY A 56 -28.96 35.20 9.65
CA GLY A 56 -28.30 35.97 10.70
C GLY A 56 -27.80 37.31 10.17
N ASN A 57 -28.59 38.35 10.39
CA ASN A 57 -28.21 39.76 10.63
C ASN A 57 -26.89 40.27 9.97
N ALA A 58 -26.98 40.71 8.72
CA ALA A 58 -26.01 41.61 8.10
C ALA A 58 -26.24 43.04 8.59
N GLY A 59 -25.43 43.52 9.54
CA GLY A 59 -25.49 44.90 10.00
C GLY A 59 -24.54 45.20 11.16
N GLY A 60 -23.30 45.60 10.85
CA GLY A 60 -22.35 46.08 11.84
C GLY A 60 -21.03 46.53 11.22
N SER A 61 -20.88 47.84 11.05
CA SER A 61 -19.72 48.53 10.47
C SER A 61 -18.41 48.25 11.23
N SER A 62 -17.37 47.85 10.49
CA SER A 62 -15.98 47.84 10.99
C SER A 62 -15.42 49.27 11.02
N GLN A 63 -15.24 49.82 12.21
CA GLN A 63 -14.33 50.94 12.44
C GLN A 63 -13.03 50.40 13.05
N ALA A 64 -11.92 50.79 12.43
CA ALA A 64 -10.56 50.48 12.87
C ALA A 64 -10.23 51.21 14.18
N THR A 65 -9.64 50.51 15.14
CA THR A 65 -8.68 51.07 16.10
C THR A 65 -7.58 50.05 16.37
N SER A 66 -6.34 50.49 16.22
CA SER A 66 -5.11 49.77 16.62
C SER A 66 -4.78 50.08 18.11
N PRO A 67 -3.58 49.74 18.63
CA PRO A 67 -3.35 48.65 19.59
C PRO A 67 -2.92 49.13 20.99
N GLU A 68 -3.20 48.38 22.06
CA GLU A 68 -2.48 48.43 23.36
C GLU A 68 -2.99 47.25 24.23
N SER A 69 -2.20 46.22 24.52
CA SER A 69 -1.20 46.07 25.60
C SER A 69 -1.78 45.62 26.97
N PHE A 70 -1.21 44.49 27.44
CA PHE A 70 -1.11 43.93 28.79
C PHE A 70 -2.36 43.65 29.66
N GLY A 71 -2.45 42.39 30.10
CA GLY A 71 -3.32 41.97 31.21
C GLY A 71 -3.31 40.46 31.44
N THR A 72 -2.26 39.97 32.10
CA THR A 72 -2.20 38.64 32.73
C THR A 72 -3.36 38.46 33.71
N GLU A 73 -4.18 37.42 33.54
CA GLU A 73 -4.83 36.74 34.67
C GLU A 73 -5.30 35.33 34.30
N ALA A 74 -4.64 34.35 34.90
CA ALA A 74 -5.01 32.95 34.85
C ALA A 74 -6.35 32.74 35.58
N LYS A 75 -7.36 32.26 34.86
CA LYS A 75 -8.52 31.57 35.45
C LYS A 75 -8.67 30.20 34.80
N THR A 76 -8.09 29.23 35.49
CA THR A 76 -8.42 27.81 35.42
C THR A 76 -9.94 27.63 35.43
N ARG A 77 -10.50 27.19 34.30
CA ARG A 77 -11.84 26.61 34.26
C ARG A 77 -11.69 25.08 34.23
N PRO A 78 -12.44 24.33 35.05
CA PRO A 78 -12.35 22.88 35.07
C PRO A 78 -12.79 22.34 33.72
N TRP A 79 -11.94 21.52 33.11
CA TRP A 79 -12.32 20.68 31.99
C TRP A 79 -13.34 19.66 32.53
N ILE A 80 -14.63 19.96 32.34
CA ILE A 80 -15.69 18.99 32.52
C ILE A 80 -15.45 17.94 31.45
N SER A 81 -14.94 16.78 31.89
CA SER A 81 -14.88 15.57 31.11
C SER A 81 -16.30 15.20 30.68
N GLY A 82 -16.71 15.67 29.52
CA GLY A 82 -17.82 15.09 28.79
C GLY A 82 -17.43 13.66 28.47
N SER A 83 -17.86 12.74 29.33
CA SER A 83 -17.87 11.31 29.10
C SER A 83 -18.73 11.06 27.87
N ASN A 84 -18.13 11.21 26.69
CA ASN A 84 -18.75 10.77 25.46
C ASN A 84 -18.78 9.25 25.57
N GLY A 85 -19.98 8.73 25.82
CA GLY A 85 -20.22 7.32 26.03
C GLY A 85 -19.51 6.54 24.94
N LYS A 86 -18.57 5.69 25.36
CA LYS A 86 -18.22 4.49 24.62
C LYS A 86 -19.54 3.77 24.40
N LYS A 87 -20.18 4.01 23.25
CA LYS A 87 -21.07 3.02 22.67
C LYS A 87 -20.18 1.79 22.55
N GLU A 88 -20.41 0.82 23.41
CA GLU A 88 -20.00 -0.56 23.19
C GLU A 88 -20.45 -0.88 21.77
N ARG A 89 -19.51 -0.82 20.83
CA ARG A 89 -19.73 -1.30 19.48
C ARG A 89 -19.91 -2.79 19.68
N ALA A 90 -21.16 -3.24 19.52
CA ALA A 90 -21.50 -4.66 19.47
C ALA A 90 -20.42 -5.37 18.64
N ASP A 91 -19.85 -6.45 19.18
CA ASP A 91 -18.87 -7.28 18.49
C ASP A 91 -19.42 -7.62 17.10
N VAL A 92 -18.90 -6.94 16.07
CA VAL A 92 -19.24 -7.26 14.69
C VAL A 92 -18.66 -8.64 14.46
N GLU A 93 -19.53 -9.63 14.25
CA GLU A 93 -19.16 -10.99 13.84
C GLU A 93 -18.54 -10.96 12.44
N GLY A 94 -17.30 -10.50 12.35
CA GLY A 94 -16.47 -10.63 11.16
C GLY A 94 -15.97 -12.07 11.00
N PRO A 95 -15.53 -12.45 9.79
CA PRO A 95 -14.84 -13.73 9.60
C PRO A 95 -13.66 -13.82 10.57
N ARG A 96 -13.63 -14.88 11.39
CA ARG A 96 -12.70 -15.01 12.52
C ARG A 96 -11.38 -15.70 12.17
N SER A 97 -11.17 -16.08 10.91
CA SER A 97 -10.03 -16.90 10.53
C SER A 97 -9.47 -16.56 9.15
N VAL A 98 -8.18 -16.77 9.02
CA VAL A 98 -7.46 -16.82 7.74
C VAL A 98 -8.08 -17.94 6.90
N PRO A 99 -8.35 -17.73 5.59
CA PRO A 99 -8.77 -18.81 4.70
C PRO A 99 -7.73 -19.93 4.70
N THR A 100 -8.17 -21.19 4.87
CA THR A 100 -7.28 -22.37 4.87
C THR A 100 -6.41 -22.44 3.62
N PHE A 101 -6.89 -21.86 2.52
CA PHE A 101 -6.14 -21.71 1.28
C PHE A 101 -4.77 -21.02 1.45
N PHE A 102 -4.64 -20.10 2.40
CA PHE A 102 -3.38 -19.38 2.68
C PHE A 102 -2.65 -19.90 3.92
N THR A 103 -3.14 -20.98 4.52
CA THR A 103 -2.41 -21.73 5.55
C THR A 103 -1.45 -22.69 4.86
N MET A 104 -0.30 -22.97 5.50
CA MET A 104 0.61 -23.98 4.97
C MET A 104 0.05 -25.37 5.25
N PRO A 105 -0.10 -26.24 4.22
CA PRO A 105 -0.45 -27.63 4.43
C PRO A 105 0.62 -28.35 5.26
N GLU A 106 0.21 -29.24 6.17
CA GLU A 106 1.14 -30.05 6.97
C GLU A 106 2.06 -30.92 6.10
N LEU A 107 1.56 -31.35 4.94
CA LEU A 107 2.30 -32.13 3.96
C LEU A 107 2.28 -31.40 2.61
N VAL A 108 3.39 -30.75 2.28
CA VAL A 108 3.66 -30.32 0.91
C VAL A 108 4.47 -31.44 0.28
N THR A 109 3.90 -32.10 -0.73
CA THR A 109 4.60 -33.15 -1.48
C THR A 109 5.88 -32.59 -2.07
N GLU A 110 6.98 -33.36 -2.00
CA GLU A 110 8.26 -32.96 -2.59
C GLU A 110 8.24 -33.00 -4.13
N ASP A 111 7.17 -33.54 -4.71
CA ASP A 111 6.99 -33.76 -6.15
C ASP A 111 6.52 -32.52 -6.93
N ILE A 112 6.53 -31.33 -6.32
CA ILE A 112 6.15 -30.10 -7.01
C ILE A 112 7.29 -29.65 -7.94
N SER A 113 6.98 -29.49 -9.22
CA SER A 113 7.88 -28.92 -10.22
C SER A 113 8.17 -27.45 -9.89
N LEU A 114 9.44 -27.17 -9.62
CA LEU A 114 9.90 -25.81 -9.31
C LEU A 114 10.25 -25.06 -10.60
N ALA A 115 9.82 -23.80 -10.66
CA ALA A 115 10.23 -22.90 -11.72
C ALA A 115 11.73 -22.55 -11.59
N PRO A 116 12.44 -22.34 -12.71
CA PRO A 116 13.85 -21.98 -12.69
C PRO A 116 14.06 -20.59 -12.08
N LEU A 117 15.21 -20.38 -11.46
CA LEU A 117 15.63 -19.05 -11.01
C LEU A 117 16.39 -18.36 -12.14
N VAL A 118 15.82 -17.31 -12.72
CA VAL A 118 16.46 -16.53 -13.78
C VAL A 118 17.27 -15.39 -13.15
N ALA A 119 18.59 -15.35 -13.37
CA ALA A 119 19.46 -14.29 -12.88
C ALA A 119 19.18 -12.95 -13.59
N ASP A 120 19.39 -11.83 -12.89
CA ASP A 120 19.28 -10.51 -13.51
C ASP A 120 20.46 -10.33 -14.47
N GLN A 121 20.17 -9.92 -15.70
CA GLN A 121 21.20 -9.60 -16.69
C GLN A 121 21.65 -8.14 -16.53
N LEU A 122 22.11 -7.77 -15.33
CA LEU A 122 22.62 -6.43 -15.07
C LEU A 122 24.15 -6.37 -15.27
N PRO A 123 24.68 -5.26 -15.79
CA PRO A 123 26.12 -5.03 -15.83
C PRO A 123 26.69 -5.03 -14.40
N ALA A 124 27.75 -5.81 -14.17
CA ALA A 124 28.42 -5.85 -12.87
C ALA A 124 28.88 -4.44 -12.45
N GLY A 125 28.41 -3.96 -11.29
CA GLY A 125 28.75 -2.64 -10.74
C GLY A 125 28.11 -1.44 -11.45
N GLY A 126 27.19 -1.67 -12.40
CA GLY A 126 26.48 -0.61 -13.11
C GLY A 126 25.36 0.05 -12.29
N SER A 127 25.04 1.30 -12.62
CA SER A 127 23.81 1.96 -12.16
C SER A 127 22.60 1.26 -12.76
N VAL A 128 21.59 0.94 -11.95
CA VAL A 128 20.33 0.38 -12.43
C VAL A 128 19.34 1.53 -12.67
N PRO A 129 18.87 1.72 -13.92
CA PRO A 129 17.94 2.80 -14.21
C PRO A 129 16.59 2.54 -13.54
N MET A 130 15.88 3.63 -13.21
CA MET A 130 14.61 3.58 -12.48
C MET A 130 13.52 2.77 -13.21
N ARG A 131 13.60 2.64 -14.54
CA ARG A 131 12.70 1.80 -15.35
C ARG A 131 12.81 0.30 -15.06
N GLU A 132 13.97 -0.14 -14.59
CA GLU A 132 14.22 -1.55 -14.26
C GLU A 132 13.82 -1.87 -12.80
N TRP A 133 13.55 -0.85 -11.99
CA TRP A 133 13.07 -1.06 -10.62
C TRP A 133 11.71 -1.77 -10.63
N LEU A 134 11.45 -2.58 -9.59
CA LEU A 134 10.14 -3.20 -9.47
C LEU A 134 9.05 -2.14 -9.44
N PHE A 135 8.00 -2.40 -10.21
CA PHE A 135 6.91 -1.47 -10.44
C PHE A 135 6.36 -0.91 -9.12
N GLY A 136 6.25 0.41 -9.02
CA GLY A 136 5.95 1.11 -7.76
C GLY A 136 4.58 0.78 -7.18
N GLN A 137 3.67 0.22 -7.97
CA GLN A 137 2.38 -0.26 -7.48
C GLN A 137 2.48 -1.58 -6.71
N TYR A 138 3.60 -2.31 -6.81
CA TYR A 138 3.93 -3.47 -5.98
C TYR A 138 4.35 -3.02 -4.58
N ASN A 139 3.53 -2.24 -3.90
CA ASN A 139 3.90 -1.49 -2.72
C ASN A 139 3.85 -2.29 -1.41
N LYS A 140 3.43 -3.55 -1.42
CA LYS A 140 3.32 -4.40 -0.21
C LYS A 140 3.82 -5.80 -0.46
N LEU A 141 4.43 -6.40 0.56
CA LEU A 141 4.99 -7.75 0.48
C LEU A 141 4.05 -8.83 1.04
N LEU A 142 3.12 -8.48 1.95
CA LEU A 142 2.21 -9.46 2.54
C LEU A 142 1.31 -10.16 1.49
N PRO A 143 0.75 -9.45 0.49
CA PRO A 143 0.13 -10.09 -0.66
C PRO A 143 1.01 -11.10 -1.40
N ALA A 144 2.31 -10.84 -1.54
CA ALA A 144 3.23 -11.79 -2.19
C ALA A 144 3.34 -13.09 -1.38
N LYS A 145 3.44 -12.99 -0.05
CA LYS A 145 3.43 -14.17 0.85
C LYS A 145 2.14 -14.98 0.70
N ALA A 146 0.98 -14.31 0.75
CA ALA A 146 -0.32 -14.94 0.56
C ALA A 146 -0.40 -15.62 -0.82
N SER A 147 0.04 -14.95 -1.89
CA SER A 147 0.03 -15.55 -3.23
C SER A 147 1.00 -16.73 -3.35
N CYS A 148 2.19 -16.71 -2.74
CA CYS A 148 3.08 -17.88 -2.71
C CYS A 148 2.39 -19.08 -2.05
N ARG A 149 1.73 -18.89 -0.90
CA ARG A 149 0.96 -19.97 -0.26
C ARG A 149 -0.23 -20.41 -1.09
N GLY A 150 -0.89 -19.46 -1.74
CA GLY A 150 -1.95 -19.76 -2.69
C GLY A 150 -1.48 -20.65 -3.84
N LEU A 151 -0.28 -20.39 -4.38
CA LEU A 151 0.29 -21.26 -5.40
C LEU A 151 0.64 -22.64 -4.85
N VAL A 152 1.19 -22.75 -3.62
CA VAL A 152 1.41 -24.06 -2.98
C VAL A 152 0.12 -24.88 -2.95
N SER A 153 -0.98 -24.29 -2.48
CA SER A 153 -2.28 -24.98 -2.39
C SER A 153 -2.80 -25.44 -3.76
N LEU A 154 -2.56 -24.69 -4.85
CA LEU A 154 -2.93 -25.13 -6.20
C LEU A 154 -1.99 -26.20 -6.76
N LEU A 155 -0.70 -26.11 -6.44
CA LEU A 155 0.33 -27.06 -6.89
C LEU A 155 0.17 -28.45 -6.25
N GLN A 156 -0.53 -28.56 -5.12
CA GLN A 156 -0.90 -29.87 -4.56
C GLN A 156 -1.78 -30.69 -5.52
N ASP A 157 -2.70 -30.03 -6.24
CA ASP A 157 -3.58 -30.66 -7.22
C ASP A 157 -2.94 -30.71 -8.63
N SER A 158 -1.89 -29.95 -8.85
CA SER A 158 -1.25 -29.79 -10.17
C SER A 158 0.26 -29.61 -10.01
N PRO A 159 1.01 -30.67 -9.64
CA PRO A 159 2.41 -30.57 -9.26
C PRO A 159 3.33 -30.06 -10.38
N ASP A 160 2.96 -30.27 -11.64
CA ASP A 160 3.73 -29.84 -12.81
C ASP A 160 3.58 -28.35 -13.17
N GLY A 161 2.79 -27.61 -12.39
CA GLY A 161 2.50 -26.20 -12.60
C GLY A 161 1.00 -25.92 -12.66
N VAL A 162 0.64 -24.66 -12.47
CA VAL A 162 -0.76 -24.20 -12.47
C VAL A 162 -0.95 -23.22 -13.62
N GLU A 163 -1.99 -23.44 -14.42
CA GLU A 163 -2.36 -22.50 -15.47
C GLU A 163 -2.55 -21.08 -14.90
N LEU A 164 -1.95 -20.07 -15.55
CA LEU A 164 -1.93 -18.70 -15.07
C LEU A 164 -3.33 -18.14 -14.77
N GLU A 165 -4.31 -18.35 -15.66
CA GLU A 165 -5.68 -17.85 -15.43
C GLU A 165 -6.35 -18.54 -14.23
N ARG A 166 -6.19 -19.86 -14.09
CA ARG A 166 -6.66 -20.59 -12.91
C ARG A 166 -6.02 -20.07 -11.63
N ALA A 167 -4.71 -19.79 -11.65
CA ALA A 167 -4.01 -19.20 -10.52
C ALA A 167 -4.53 -17.79 -10.21
N ARG A 168 -4.69 -16.93 -11.21
CA ARG A 168 -5.22 -15.56 -11.05
C ARG A 168 -6.63 -15.58 -10.45
N ASP A 169 -7.52 -16.37 -11.01
CA ASP A 169 -8.92 -16.46 -10.60
C ASP A 169 -9.06 -17.02 -9.19
N ARG A 170 -8.45 -18.19 -8.91
CA ARG A 170 -8.50 -18.74 -7.57
C ARG A 170 -7.83 -17.75 -6.64
N VAL A 171 -6.53 -17.47 -6.81
CA VAL A 171 -5.69 -16.71 -5.85
C VAL A 171 -6.33 -15.40 -5.41
N SER A 172 -6.81 -14.61 -6.37
CA SER A 172 -7.47 -13.34 -6.08
C SER A 172 -8.82 -13.47 -5.35
N ALA A 173 -9.60 -14.52 -5.61
CA ALA A 173 -10.89 -14.75 -4.94
C ALA A 173 -10.75 -15.05 -3.43
N GLU A 174 -9.84 -15.93 -3.00
CA GLU A 174 -9.61 -16.09 -1.54
C GLU A 174 -8.88 -14.88 -0.97
N ALA A 175 -8.04 -14.17 -1.76
CA ALA A 175 -7.38 -12.97 -1.28
C ALA A 175 -8.41 -11.90 -0.89
N ALA A 176 -9.59 -11.89 -1.52
CA ALA A 176 -10.70 -11.04 -1.13
C ALA A 176 -11.28 -11.44 0.25
N ARG A 177 -11.43 -12.75 0.51
CA ARG A 177 -11.81 -13.26 1.84
C ARG A 177 -10.79 -12.92 2.91
N LEU A 178 -9.50 -13.07 2.58
CA LEU A 178 -8.40 -12.66 3.46
C LEU A 178 -8.44 -11.15 3.73
N CYS A 179 -8.74 -10.32 2.72
CA CYS A 179 -8.90 -8.87 2.90
C CYS A 179 -9.95 -8.54 3.95
N THR A 180 -11.11 -9.22 3.91
CA THR A 180 -12.19 -9.04 4.90
C THR A 180 -11.69 -9.34 6.32
N TYR A 181 -10.95 -10.43 6.51
CA TYR A 181 -10.32 -10.76 7.80
C TYR A 181 -9.28 -9.72 8.25
N LEU A 182 -8.38 -9.30 7.35
CA LEU A 182 -7.34 -8.31 7.65
C LEU A 182 -7.93 -6.93 7.96
N ALA A 183 -9.02 -6.55 7.29
CA ALA A 183 -9.72 -5.29 7.55
C ALA A 183 -10.41 -5.30 8.92
N TRP A 184 -10.97 -6.43 9.33
CA TRP A 184 -11.49 -6.62 10.67
C TRP A 184 -10.39 -6.50 11.74
N LEU A 185 -9.21 -7.08 11.52
CA LEU A 185 -8.05 -6.89 12.40
C LEU A 185 -7.60 -5.42 12.45
N ASP A 186 -7.56 -4.74 11.30
CA ASP A 186 -7.20 -3.33 11.23
C ASP A 186 -8.15 -2.46 12.08
N GLU A 187 -9.47 -2.70 11.99
CA GLU A 187 -10.47 -1.99 12.79
C GLU A 187 -10.35 -2.32 14.28
N ARG A 188 -10.23 -3.61 14.63
CA ARG A 188 -10.13 -4.08 16.02
C ARG A 188 -8.92 -3.50 16.74
N HIS A 189 -7.79 -3.35 16.05
CA HIS A 189 -6.54 -2.82 16.62
C HIS A 189 -6.31 -1.33 16.33
N GLY A 190 -7.27 -0.63 15.72
CA GLY A 190 -7.15 0.80 15.44
C GLY A 190 -6.00 1.17 14.49
N ARG A 191 -5.63 0.27 13.57
CA ARG A 191 -4.50 0.51 12.65
C ARG A 191 -4.85 1.60 11.64
N GLY A 192 -3.96 2.60 11.54
CA GLY A 192 -4.12 3.69 10.58
C GLY A 192 -3.89 3.27 9.12
N LYS A 193 -4.28 4.12 8.16
CA LYS A 193 -4.13 3.87 6.71
C LYS A 193 -2.71 3.45 6.30
N GLY A 194 -1.69 3.98 6.96
CA GLY A 194 -0.29 3.69 6.65
C GLY A 194 0.22 2.35 7.18
N GLU A 195 -0.49 1.74 8.14
CA GLU A 195 -0.11 0.51 8.83
C GLU A 195 -1.06 -0.65 8.53
N SER A 196 -2.19 -0.35 7.88
CA SER A 196 -3.22 -1.31 7.50
C SER A 196 -2.64 -2.59 6.88
N LEU A 197 -3.13 -3.71 7.39
CA LEU A 197 -2.84 -5.07 6.94
C LEU A 197 -3.58 -5.38 5.64
N ALA A 198 -4.82 -4.90 5.50
CA ALA A 198 -5.65 -5.12 4.31
C ALA A 198 -5.18 -4.32 3.08
N THR A 199 -4.19 -3.44 3.24
CA THR A 199 -3.64 -2.67 2.12
C THR A 199 -3.08 -3.59 1.03
N ALA A 200 -3.42 -3.27 -0.22
CA ALA A 200 -3.09 -4.02 -1.44
C ALA A 200 -3.80 -5.37 -1.61
N PHE A 201 -4.64 -5.81 -0.66
CA PHE A 201 -5.56 -6.93 -0.88
C PHE A 201 -6.85 -6.47 -1.61
N PRO A 202 -7.50 -7.36 -2.38
CA PRO A 202 -8.70 -7.00 -3.11
C PRO A 202 -9.92 -7.00 -2.19
N LYS A 203 -10.91 -6.15 -2.44
CA LYS A 203 -12.19 -6.19 -1.71
C LYS A 203 -13.16 -7.14 -2.39
N GLU A 204 -13.91 -7.90 -1.59
CA GLU A 204 -15.01 -8.74 -2.10
C GLU A 204 -16.02 -7.90 -2.90
N GLY A 205 -16.51 -8.48 -4.00
CA GLY A 205 -17.43 -7.81 -4.92
C GLY A 205 -16.82 -6.67 -5.77
N ASN A 206 -15.54 -6.35 -5.61
CA ASN A 206 -14.87 -5.32 -6.42
C ASN A 206 -13.97 -5.95 -7.49
N GLU A 207 -14.55 -6.23 -8.66
CA GLU A 207 -13.87 -6.85 -9.79
C GLU A 207 -12.59 -6.12 -10.22
N LYS A 208 -12.59 -4.78 -10.21
CA LYS A 208 -11.41 -3.98 -10.56
C LYS A 208 -10.27 -4.20 -9.57
N SER A 209 -10.60 -4.32 -8.28
CA SER A 209 -9.62 -4.58 -7.23
C SER A 209 -9.10 -6.02 -7.30
N ILE A 210 -9.96 -6.99 -7.57
CA ILE A 210 -9.62 -8.40 -7.75
C ILE A 210 -8.67 -8.58 -8.93
N ARG A 211 -9.01 -8.00 -10.10
CA ARG A 211 -8.15 -8.04 -11.28
C ARG A 211 -6.80 -7.39 -11.03
N ARG A 212 -6.78 -6.21 -10.38
CA ARG A 212 -5.52 -5.56 -9.99
C ARG A 212 -4.68 -6.45 -9.09
N TYR A 213 -5.29 -7.11 -8.11
CA TYR A 213 -4.56 -8.04 -7.25
C TYR A 213 -3.97 -9.19 -8.05
N ALA A 214 -4.77 -9.82 -8.92
CA ALA A 214 -4.31 -10.90 -9.79
C ALA A 214 -3.10 -10.46 -10.63
N ASP A 215 -3.20 -9.32 -11.32
CA ASP A 215 -2.16 -8.81 -12.21
C ASP A 215 -0.86 -8.49 -11.48
N GLN A 216 -0.96 -7.91 -10.28
CA GLN A 216 0.18 -7.38 -9.53
C GLN A 216 0.80 -8.39 -8.59
N PHE A 217 0.00 -9.23 -7.94
CA PHE A 217 0.41 -10.08 -6.83
C PHE A 217 0.34 -11.58 -7.12
N VAL A 218 -0.26 -11.99 -8.25
CA VAL A 218 -0.25 -13.40 -8.69
C VAL A 218 0.62 -13.53 -9.93
N GLY A 219 0.25 -12.83 -11.00
CA GLY A 219 1.00 -12.78 -12.24
C GLY A 219 0.12 -12.33 -13.40
N SER A 220 0.72 -11.72 -14.41
CA SER A 220 0.07 -11.39 -15.68
C SER A 220 1.08 -11.39 -16.82
N VAL A 221 0.61 -11.60 -18.04
CA VAL A 221 1.44 -11.47 -19.25
C VAL A 221 1.36 -10.02 -19.74
N ASN A 222 2.52 -9.37 -19.86
CA ASN A 222 2.59 -7.99 -20.33
C ASN A 222 2.43 -7.90 -21.87
N LYS A 223 2.45 -6.68 -22.42
CA LYS A 223 2.32 -6.45 -23.87
C LYS A 223 3.40 -7.10 -24.73
N SER A 224 4.57 -7.40 -24.16
CA SER A 224 5.66 -8.09 -24.86
C SER A 224 5.57 -9.62 -24.76
N GLY A 225 4.48 -10.15 -24.19
CA GLY A 225 4.32 -11.58 -23.97
C GLY A 225 5.14 -12.13 -22.80
N ALA A 226 5.75 -11.27 -21.96
CA ALA A 226 6.54 -11.73 -20.82
C ALA A 226 5.69 -11.80 -19.55
N LEU A 227 5.91 -12.84 -18.74
CA LEU A 227 5.30 -12.96 -17.43
C LEU A 227 5.79 -11.83 -16.51
N SER A 228 4.88 -11.26 -15.73
CA SER A 228 5.13 -10.10 -14.88
C SER A 228 4.28 -10.14 -13.61
N GLY A 229 4.65 -9.35 -12.61
CA GLY A 229 4.03 -9.33 -11.28
C GLY A 229 5.09 -9.28 -10.20
N ILE A 230 4.69 -9.06 -8.94
CA ILE A 230 5.64 -8.98 -7.83
C ILE A 230 6.35 -10.33 -7.58
N LEU A 231 5.66 -11.46 -7.78
CA LEU A 231 6.27 -12.77 -7.55
C LEU A 231 7.40 -13.03 -8.55
N VAL A 232 7.20 -12.63 -9.81
CA VAL A 232 8.22 -12.71 -10.86
C VAL A 232 9.32 -11.69 -10.62
N GLY A 233 8.95 -10.45 -10.30
CA GLY A 233 9.90 -9.38 -9.99
C GLY A 233 10.81 -9.71 -8.80
N LEU A 234 10.28 -10.39 -7.78
CA LEU A 234 11.05 -10.90 -6.64
C LEU A 234 11.63 -12.29 -6.90
N LYS A 235 11.43 -12.89 -8.08
CA LYS A 235 11.93 -14.22 -8.45
C LYS A 235 11.49 -15.35 -7.51
N LEU A 236 10.28 -15.21 -6.98
CA LEU A 236 9.59 -16.21 -6.15
C LEU A 236 8.72 -17.14 -7.00
N ALA A 237 8.32 -16.71 -8.20
CA ALA A 237 7.59 -17.54 -9.16
C ALA A 237 8.06 -17.24 -10.58
N ASP A 238 7.95 -18.23 -11.45
CA ASP A 238 8.20 -18.08 -12.89
C ASP A 238 7.41 -19.17 -13.65
N LYS A 239 7.48 -19.16 -14.97
CA LYS A 239 6.91 -20.23 -15.80
C LYS A 239 7.72 -21.52 -15.65
N VAL A 240 7.04 -22.63 -15.42
CA VAL A 240 7.61 -23.98 -15.45
C VAL A 240 7.61 -24.51 -16.88
N SER A 241 6.52 -24.27 -17.60
CA SER A 241 6.34 -24.66 -18.99
C SER A 241 5.34 -23.74 -19.69
N GLU A 242 5.27 -23.89 -21.01
CA GLU A 242 4.25 -23.29 -21.86
C GLU A 242 3.59 -24.43 -22.63
N ALA A 243 2.31 -24.69 -22.35
CA ALA A 243 1.54 -25.78 -22.96
C ALA A 243 0.30 -25.19 -23.61
N ASP A 244 0.06 -25.50 -24.88
CA ASP A 244 -1.11 -25.05 -25.64
C ASP A 244 -1.35 -23.52 -25.61
N GLY A 245 -0.27 -22.74 -25.53
CA GLY A 245 -0.31 -21.28 -25.45
C GLY A 245 -0.67 -20.72 -24.05
N ALA A 246 -0.80 -21.59 -23.05
CA ALA A 246 -1.02 -21.22 -21.66
C ALA A 246 0.28 -21.28 -20.85
N TYR A 247 0.48 -20.26 -20.02
CA TYR A 247 1.61 -20.20 -19.08
C TYR A 247 1.31 -21.09 -17.87
N MET A 248 2.17 -22.07 -17.62
CA MET A 248 2.11 -22.88 -16.41
C MET A 248 3.02 -22.24 -15.36
N LEU A 249 2.41 -21.62 -14.35
CA LEU A 249 3.07 -20.94 -13.27
C LEU A 249 3.54 -21.94 -12.20
N GLY A 250 4.76 -21.77 -11.71
CA GLY A 250 5.28 -22.50 -10.56
C GLY A 250 6.08 -21.59 -9.64
N LEU A 251 6.33 -22.07 -8.42
CA LEU A 251 7.21 -21.39 -7.49
C LEU A 251 8.66 -21.73 -7.79
N THR A 252 9.55 -20.75 -7.64
CA THR A 252 10.98 -21.04 -7.54
C THR A 252 11.26 -21.70 -6.20
N ARG A 253 12.48 -22.24 -6.02
CA ARG A 253 12.91 -22.73 -4.70
C ARG A 253 12.77 -21.67 -3.61
N ALA A 254 13.11 -20.42 -3.93
CA ALA A 254 12.97 -19.30 -3.01
C ALA A 254 11.49 -18.99 -2.71
N GLY A 255 10.60 -19.04 -3.70
CA GLY A 255 9.17 -18.86 -3.48
C GLY A 255 8.55 -19.92 -2.58
N LEU A 256 8.93 -21.19 -2.77
CA LEU A 256 8.47 -22.29 -1.93
C LEU A 256 9.03 -22.17 -0.49
N ALA A 257 10.32 -21.85 -0.36
CA ALA A 257 10.93 -21.60 0.96
C ALA A 257 10.23 -20.44 1.67
N PHE A 258 9.99 -19.33 0.97
CA PHE A 258 9.27 -18.19 1.52
C PHE A 258 7.85 -18.56 1.94
N ALA A 259 7.11 -19.34 1.14
CA ALA A 259 5.77 -19.80 1.49
C ALA A 259 5.76 -20.58 2.82
N ARG A 260 6.74 -21.48 2.99
CA ARG A 260 6.89 -22.39 4.14
C ARG A 260 7.23 -21.69 5.45
N LEU A 261 7.89 -20.54 5.43
CA LEU A 261 8.20 -19.81 6.67
C LEU A 261 6.92 -19.50 7.45
N ALA A 262 6.99 -19.63 8.77
CA ALA A 262 5.89 -19.28 9.65
C ALA A 262 5.62 -17.78 9.56
N ASN A 263 4.34 -17.41 9.41
CA ASN A 263 3.91 -16.04 9.30
C ASN A 263 3.00 -15.67 10.49
N PRO A 264 3.31 -14.59 11.23
CA PRO A 264 2.58 -14.21 12.44
C PRO A 264 1.14 -13.75 12.18
N LEU A 265 0.73 -13.52 10.92
CA LEU A 265 -0.66 -13.21 10.55
C LEU A 265 -1.39 -14.43 10.00
N LEU A 266 -0.77 -15.15 9.08
CA LEU A 266 -1.43 -16.21 8.32
C LEU A 266 -1.54 -17.52 9.12
N ASP A 267 -0.63 -17.77 10.07
CA ASP A 267 -0.62 -18.99 10.89
C ASP A 267 -1.15 -18.78 12.32
N ALA A 268 -1.37 -17.52 12.70
CA ALA A 268 -1.82 -17.15 14.04
C ALA A 268 -3.34 -17.24 14.20
N ALA A 269 -4.00 -18.21 13.54
CA ALA A 269 -5.45 -18.38 13.64
C ALA A 269 -5.89 -18.44 15.11
N GLY A 270 -6.73 -17.50 15.53
CA GLY A 270 -7.23 -17.39 16.90
C GLY A 270 -6.36 -16.62 17.90
N ARG A 271 -5.21 -16.07 17.51
CA ARG A 271 -4.47 -15.13 18.39
C ARG A 271 -5.14 -13.75 18.37
N GLU A 272 -5.29 -13.16 19.56
CA GLU A 272 -5.99 -11.88 19.71
C GLU A 272 -5.25 -10.69 19.11
N ALA A 273 -3.93 -10.75 18.98
CA ALA A 273 -3.12 -9.69 18.38
C ALA A 273 -1.89 -10.28 17.67
N PRO A 274 -1.73 -10.08 16.35
CA PRO A 274 -0.54 -10.52 15.64
C PRO A 274 0.66 -9.61 15.95
N GLU A 275 1.83 -10.22 16.12
CA GLU A 275 3.11 -9.56 16.47
C GLU A 275 3.64 -8.63 15.36
N GLY A 276 3.13 -8.76 14.14
CA GLY A 276 3.54 -7.95 12.99
C GLY A 276 3.06 -8.53 11.67
N LYS A 277 3.46 -7.93 10.55
CA LYS A 277 3.18 -8.46 9.19
C LYS A 277 4.04 -9.67 8.81
N PHE A 278 5.25 -9.68 9.34
CA PHE A 278 6.29 -10.64 9.03
C PHE A 278 7.05 -10.94 10.32
N SER A 279 7.49 -12.20 10.46
CA SER A 279 8.49 -12.57 11.46
C SER A 279 9.87 -12.02 11.06
N ASP A 280 10.81 -12.03 12.00
CA ASP A 280 12.19 -11.63 11.69
C ASP A 280 12.86 -12.59 10.69
N GLU A 281 12.55 -13.89 10.77
CA GLU A 281 13.03 -14.91 9.84
C GLU A 281 12.54 -14.64 8.40
N GLU A 282 11.26 -14.27 8.23
CA GLU A 282 10.71 -13.91 6.92
C GLU A 282 11.39 -12.67 6.33
N ARG A 283 11.65 -11.66 7.17
CA ARG A 283 12.32 -10.43 6.73
C ARG A 283 13.76 -10.71 6.33
N GLU A 284 14.50 -11.45 7.16
CA GLU A 284 15.88 -11.82 6.88
C GLU A 284 15.99 -12.64 5.59
N PHE A 285 15.12 -13.64 5.43
CA PHE A 285 15.04 -14.44 4.20
C PHE A 285 14.85 -13.55 2.97
N LEU A 286 13.86 -12.64 2.98
CA LEU A 286 13.57 -11.79 1.83
C LEU A 286 14.69 -10.79 1.56
N VAL A 287 15.30 -10.20 2.58
CA VAL A 287 16.42 -9.26 2.43
C VAL A 287 17.61 -9.97 1.78
N ASN A 288 17.98 -11.16 2.27
CA ASN A 288 19.08 -11.94 1.71
C ASN A 288 18.77 -12.38 0.27
N HIS A 289 17.55 -12.87 0.01
CA HIS A 289 17.12 -13.25 -1.33
C HIS A 289 17.16 -12.07 -2.31
N ILE A 290 16.70 -10.88 -1.91
CA ILE A 290 16.75 -9.68 -2.74
C ILE A 290 18.20 -9.28 -3.03
N ARG A 291 19.06 -9.27 -2.00
CA ARG A 291 20.49 -8.95 -2.14
C ARG A 291 21.18 -9.88 -3.14
N GLU A 292 20.91 -11.18 -3.07
CA GLU A 292 21.60 -12.19 -3.88
C GLU A 292 21.02 -12.35 -5.28
N ASN A 293 19.70 -12.21 -5.43
CA ASN A 293 19.00 -12.65 -6.64
C ASN A 293 18.23 -11.54 -7.36
N VAL A 294 17.88 -10.43 -6.69
CA VAL A 294 17.03 -9.37 -7.25
C VAL A 294 17.79 -8.04 -7.24
N ALA A 295 18.84 -7.98 -8.07
CA ALA A 295 19.78 -6.88 -8.11
C ALA A 295 19.11 -5.54 -8.45
N VAL A 296 18.06 -5.53 -9.28
CA VAL A 296 17.28 -4.31 -9.57
C VAL A 296 16.62 -3.72 -8.32
N GLU A 297 16.06 -4.57 -7.46
CA GLU A 297 15.36 -4.15 -6.25
C GLU A 297 16.34 -3.83 -5.13
N TYR A 298 17.42 -4.62 -5.02
CA TYR A 298 18.51 -4.33 -4.12
C TYR A 298 19.10 -2.94 -4.41
N TYR A 299 19.34 -2.61 -5.69
CA TYR A 299 19.80 -1.28 -6.07
C TYR A 299 18.81 -0.19 -5.67
N ALA A 300 17.51 -0.40 -5.92
CA ALA A 300 16.46 0.56 -5.52
C ALA A 300 16.49 0.83 -4.01
N TYR A 301 16.60 -0.21 -3.19
CA TYR A 301 16.69 -0.08 -1.73
C TYR A 301 17.93 0.67 -1.28
N LYS A 302 19.10 0.39 -1.88
CA LYS A 302 20.33 1.15 -1.57
C LYS A 302 20.18 2.63 -1.90
N MET A 303 19.60 2.96 -3.04
CA MET A 303 19.41 4.36 -3.45
C MET A 303 18.44 5.08 -2.51
N VAL A 304 17.34 4.43 -2.13
CA VAL A 304 16.40 5.01 -1.16
C VAL A 304 17.06 5.22 0.21
N ALA A 305 17.74 4.21 0.75
CA ALA A 305 18.42 4.31 2.05
C ALA A 305 19.51 5.39 2.04
N ARG A 306 20.30 5.47 0.96
CA ARG A 306 21.31 6.51 0.78
C ARG A 306 20.70 7.90 0.76
N GLY A 307 19.60 8.12 0.02
CA GLY A 307 18.91 9.41 0.02
C GLY A 307 18.47 9.82 1.43
N VAL A 308 17.89 8.89 2.19
CA VAL A 308 17.47 9.16 3.57
C VAL A 308 18.65 9.50 4.49
N LEU A 309 19.81 8.83 4.32
CA LEU A 309 21.04 9.13 5.08
C LEU A 309 21.71 10.45 4.66
N GLU A 310 21.44 10.93 3.45
CA GLU A 310 21.87 12.24 2.93
C GLU A 310 20.79 13.32 3.16
N ASP A 311 20.04 13.22 4.26
CA ASP A 311 19.00 14.17 4.71
C ASP A 311 17.79 14.33 3.77
N ALA A 312 17.65 13.48 2.75
CA ALA A 312 16.44 13.40 1.93
C ALA A 312 15.41 12.46 2.59
N ASP A 313 15.06 12.75 3.84
CA ASP A 313 14.29 11.88 4.74
C ASP A 313 12.77 12.10 4.70
N ALA A 314 12.28 13.02 3.87
CA ALA A 314 10.85 13.33 3.71
C ALA A 314 10.34 12.91 2.33
N PRO A 315 9.02 12.71 2.14
CA PRO A 315 8.46 12.23 0.88
C PRO A 315 8.89 13.03 -0.36
N GLU A 316 8.90 14.36 -0.26
CA GLU A 316 9.22 15.28 -1.35
C GLU A 316 10.73 15.47 -1.53
N SER A 317 11.50 15.57 -0.44
CA SER A 317 12.97 15.67 -0.52
C SER A 317 13.57 14.39 -1.09
N LEU A 318 13.12 13.21 -0.65
CA LEU A 318 13.53 11.92 -1.20
C LEU A 318 13.18 11.81 -2.69
N LYS A 319 11.99 12.28 -3.08
CA LYS A 319 11.56 12.28 -4.48
C LYS A 319 12.55 13.11 -5.33
N HIS A 320 12.85 14.33 -4.90
CA HIS A 320 13.79 15.21 -5.59
C HIS A 320 15.20 14.61 -5.67
N TRP A 321 15.70 14.07 -4.58
CA TRP A 321 17.02 13.41 -4.53
C TRP A 321 17.08 12.22 -5.51
N LEU A 322 16.05 11.37 -5.55
CA LEU A 322 15.99 10.24 -6.48
C LEU A 322 15.99 10.67 -7.94
N ALA A 323 15.32 11.78 -8.28
CA ALA A 323 15.31 12.32 -9.64
C ALA A 323 16.70 12.74 -10.11
N GLN A 324 17.57 13.18 -9.20
CA GLN A 324 18.93 13.64 -9.50
C GLN A 324 19.93 12.49 -9.49
N SER A 325 19.73 11.52 -8.59
CA SER A 325 20.71 10.46 -8.31
C SER A 325 20.50 9.21 -9.15
N VAL A 326 19.31 8.99 -9.72
CA VAL A 326 18.97 7.76 -10.44
C VAL A 326 18.53 8.09 -11.87
N PRO A 327 19.26 7.63 -12.90
CA PRO A 327 18.86 7.85 -14.29
C PRO A 327 17.58 7.07 -14.60
N LEU A 328 16.75 7.61 -15.49
CA LEU A 328 15.57 6.89 -15.96
C LEU A 328 15.92 5.72 -16.91
N GLY A 329 17.02 5.84 -17.65
CA GLY A 329 17.55 4.84 -18.59
C GLY A 329 17.70 5.33 -20.03
N ASP A 330 16.85 6.25 -20.48
CA ASP A 330 16.88 6.81 -21.86
C ASP A 330 17.34 8.27 -21.92
N GLY A 331 17.89 8.79 -20.82
CA GLY A 331 18.33 10.18 -20.68
C GLY A 331 17.20 11.19 -20.46
N SER A 332 15.93 10.78 -20.52
CA SER A 332 14.80 11.66 -20.20
C SER A 332 14.53 11.72 -18.69
N PRO A 333 14.03 12.86 -18.16
CA PRO A 333 13.62 12.93 -16.76
C PRO A 333 12.33 12.12 -16.52
N PRO A 334 12.20 11.41 -15.39
CA PRO A 334 10.94 10.76 -15.04
C PRO A 334 9.82 11.78 -14.84
N SER A 335 8.59 11.43 -15.22
CA SER A 335 7.43 12.22 -14.83
C SER A 335 7.25 12.18 -13.31
N GLU A 336 6.71 13.26 -12.73
CA GLU A 336 6.51 13.33 -11.27
C GLU A 336 5.64 12.19 -10.73
N ALA A 337 4.59 11.81 -11.48
CA ALA A 337 3.70 10.73 -11.11
C ALA A 337 4.43 9.36 -11.10
N TYR A 338 5.29 9.12 -12.09
CA TYR A 338 6.07 7.89 -12.18
C TYR A 338 7.08 7.80 -11.02
N LEU A 339 7.83 8.88 -10.79
CA LEU A 339 8.81 8.96 -9.72
C LEU A 339 8.17 8.81 -8.34
N GLY A 340 7.05 9.50 -8.11
CA GLY A 340 6.26 9.39 -6.88
C GLY A 340 5.79 7.95 -6.64
N SER A 341 5.34 7.26 -7.69
CA SER A 341 4.94 5.85 -7.62
C SER A 341 6.11 4.92 -7.31
N GLN A 342 7.24 5.04 -8.03
CA GLN A 342 8.43 4.19 -7.80
C GLN A 342 8.97 4.34 -6.38
N LYS A 343 9.14 5.59 -5.92
CA LYS A 343 9.55 5.91 -4.56
C LYS A 343 8.59 5.30 -3.53
N ALA A 344 7.29 5.52 -3.68
CA ALA A 344 6.29 5.04 -2.72
C ALA A 344 6.29 3.49 -2.64
N GLY A 345 6.45 2.81 -3.77
CA GLY A 345 6.56 1.36 -3.84
C GLY A 345 7.78 0.84 -3.07
N ALA A 346 8.97 1.32 -3.44
CA ALA A 346 10.22 0.91 -2.82
C ALA A 346 10.24 1.18 -1.30
N VAL A 347 9.90 2.41 -0.88
CA VAL A 347 9.83 2.78 0.54
C VAL A 347 8.85 1.87 1.30
N SER A 348 7.69 1.59 0.73
CA SER A 348 6.68 0.77 1.41
C SER A 348 7.13 -0.69 1.59
N ARG A 349 7.84 -1.27 0.61
CA ARG A 349 8.45 -2.60 0.74
C ARG A 349 9.61 -2.61 1.75
N MET A 350 10.46 -1.58 1.74
CA MET A 350 11.53 -1.43 2.75
C MET A 350 10.98 -1.33 4.18
N ILE A 351 9.84 -0.65 4.38
CA ILE A 351 9.15 -0.61 5.68
C ILE A 351 8.62 -2.00 6.07
N ASP A 352 8.00 -2.73 5.14
CA ASP A 352 7.52 -4.09 5.40
C ASP A 352 8.68 -5.03 5.83
N LEU A 353 9.88 -4.83 5.26
CA LEU A 353 11.13 -5.55 5.61
C LEU A 353 11.84 -5.01 6.88
N GLY A 354 11.38 -3.91 7.45
CA GLY A 354 12.02 -3.28 8.60
C GLY A 354 13.38 -2.64 8.30
N LEU A 355 13.65 -2.29 7.03
CA LEU A 355 14.86 -1.57 6.60
C LEU A 355 14.71 -0.06 6.83
N LEU A 356 13.48 0.45 6.68
CA LEU A 356 13.10 1.82 7.01
C LEU A 356 12.01 1.83 8.07
N VAL A 357 11.99 2.87 8.88
CA VAL A 357 10.83 3.24 9.68
C VAL A 357 10.26 4.56 9.20
N ARG A 358 8.95 4.73 9.38
CA ARG A 358 8.24 5.98 9.08
C ARG A 358 7.72 6.55 10.40
N SER A 359 8.09 7.79 10.69
CA SER A 359 7.58 8.55 11.82
C SER A 359 6.72 9.71 11.34
N HIS A 360 5.82 10.17 12.23
CA HIS A 360 4.95 11.31 12.01
C HIS A 360 5.33 12.43 12.98
N GLU A 361 5.71 13.58 12.44
CA GLU A 361 5.97 14.82 13.18
C GLU A 361 4.86 15.82 12.84
N GLY A 362 3.73 15.70 13.56
CA GLY A 362 2.50 16.41 13.21
C GLY A 362 1.98 15.97 11.82
N PRO A 363 1.79 16.89 10.85
CA PRO A 363 1.38 16.54 9.49
C PRO A 363 2.55 16.00 8.64
N HIS A 364 3.79 16.12 9.10
CA HIS A 364 4.97 15.76 8.34
C HIS A 364 5.32 14.29 8.52
N VAL A 365 5.76 13.68 7.43
CA VAL A 365 6.24 12.30 7.39
C VAL A 365 7.75 12.34 7.27
N ARG A 366 8.44 11.60 8.13
CA ARG A 366 9.89 11.38 8.05
C ARG A 366 10.19 9.90 7.91
N TYR A 367 11.29 9.59 7.25
CA TYR A 367 11.84 8.25 7.08
C TYR A 367 13.17 8.17 7.84
N GLN A 368 13.44 7.04 8.46
CA GLN A 368 14.74 6.78 9.08
C GLN A 368 15.21 5.41 8.65
N VAL A 369 16.51 5.30 8.35
CA VAL A 369 17.15 4.02 8.06
C VAL A 369 17.43 3.31 9.39
N THR A 370 16.94 2.09 9.51
CA THR A 370 17.20 1.23 10.67
C THR A 370 18.61 0.65 10.63
N ASP A 371 19.06 0.01 11.71
CA ASP A 371 20.35 -0.71 11.73
C ASP A 371 20.42 -1.77 10.61
N LYS A 372 19.36 -2.56 10.42
CA LYS A 372 19.24 -3.51 9.30
C LYS A 372 19.31 -2.83 7.92
N GLY A 373 18.74 -1.62 7.81
CA GLY A 373 18.83 -0.81 6.60
C GLY A 373 20.24 -0.28 6.33
N GLN A 374 21.02 0.02 7.37
CA GLN A 374 22.42 0.41 7.25
C GLN A 374 23.31 -0.77 6.88
N GLU A 375 23.05 -1.95 7.44
CA GLU A 375 23.72 -3.21 7.06
C GLU A 375 23.51 -3.54 5.57
N LEU A 376 22.36 -3.15 4.99
CA LEU A 376 22.11 -3.29 3.55
C LEU A 376 23.08 -2.44 2.71
N LEU A 377 23.58 -1.32 3.24
CA LEU A 377 24.52 -0.44 2.58
C LEU A 377 25.98 -0.82 2.82
N ALA A 378 26.24 -1.77 3.73
CA ALA A 378 27.58 -2.27 3.96
C ALA A 378 28.16 -2.89 2.66
N PRO A 379 29.46 -2.69 2.39
CA PRO A 379 30.11 -3.08 1.14
C PRO A 379 30.13 -4.59 0.88
#